data_AF-A0A438DPT5-F1
#
_entry.id   AF-A0A438DPT5-F1
#
_cell.length_a   1.000
_cell.length_b   1.000
_cell.length_c   1.000
_cell.angle_alpha   90.00
_cell.angle_beta   90.00
_cell.angle_gamma   90.00
#
_symmetry.space_group_name_H-M   'P 1'
#
loop_
_entity.id
_entity.type
_entity.pdbx_description
1 polymer ?
#
loop_
_entity_poly.entity_id
_entity_poly.type
_entity_poly.pdbx_seq_one_letter_code
_entity_poly.pdbx_strand_id
1 'polypeptide(L)'
;MAKIQISLCVVCLVCSLILNLLLVSNHMHVGGKWELSWSRKAAEEGEAAAAVACSGHGRAYLDGLVVDGSPVCECNSCFEGPDCSQFSPDCIANVDG
;
A
#
# COMPACT_ATOMS: atom_id res chain seq x y z
N MET A 1 -9.50 31.13 -49.38
CA MET A 1 -8.68 29.98 -48.93
C MET A 1 -8.24 30.08 -47.46
N ALA A 2 -7.64 31.18 -47.01
CA ALA A 2 -7.18 31.34 -45.61
C ALA A 2 -8.28 31.17 -44.53
N LYS A 3 -9.49 31.68 -44.76
CA LYS A 3 -10.61 31.63 -43.80
C LYS A 3 -11.11 30.20 -43.54
N ILE A 4 -11.05 29.33 -44.55
CA ILE A 4 -11.44 27.92 -44.46
C ILE A 4 -10.39 27.12 -43.68
N GLN A 5 -9.10 27.40 -43.91
CA GLN A 5 -7.99 26.78 -43.18
C GLN A 5 -8.01 27.14 -41.69
N ILE A 6 -8.24 28.41 -41.35
CA ILE A 6 -8.38 28.87 -39.96
C ILE A 6 -9.59 28.21 -39.28
N SER A 7 -10.73 28.11 -39.98
CA SER A 7 -11.93 27.45 -39.47
C SER A 7 -11.68 25.97 -39.15
N LEU A 8 -10.91 25.27 -39.99
CA LEU A 8 -10.59 23.86 -39.78
C LEU A 8 -9.66 23.66 -38.57
N CYS A 9 -8.65 24.52 -38.41
CA CYS A 9 -7.76 24.50 -37.24
C CYS A 9 -8.52 24.72 -35.93
N VAL A 10 -9.46 25.66 -35.91
CA VAL A 10 -10.29 25.93 -34.72
C VAL A 10 -11.16 24.71 -34.39
N VAL A 11 -11.78 24.08 -35.38
CA VAL A 11 -12.57 22.84 -35.17
C VAL A 11 -11.69 21.72 -34.61
N CYS A 12 -10.51 21.50 -35.18
CA CYS A 12 -9.57 20.47 -34.68
C CYS A 12 -9.13 20.74 -33.23
N LEU A 13 -8.84 21.99 -32.87
CA LEU A 13 -8.49 22.36 -31.50
C LEU A 13 -9.65 22.13 -30.53
N VAL A 14 -10.86 22.52 -30.91
CA VAL A 14 -12.06 22.31 -30.08
C VAL A 14 -12.34 20.82 -29.90
N CYS A 15 -12.29 20.03 -30.97
CA CYS A 15 -12.44 18.57 -30.90
C CYS A 15 -11.35 17.94 -30.01
N SER A 16 -10.10 18.41 -30.12
CA SER A 16 -9.00 17.90 -29.30
C SER A 16 -9.20 18.21 -27.82
N LEU A 17 -9.65 19.43 -27.48
CA LEU A 17 -9.98 19.81 -26.11
C LEU A 17 -11.13 18.96 -25.55
N ILE A 18 -12.20 18.76 -26.32
CA ILE A 18 -13.34 17.93 -25.91
C ILE A 18 -12.90 16.49 -25.67
N LEU A 19 -12.13 15.90 -26.57
CA LEU A 19 -11.65 14.52 -26.43
C LEU A 19 -10.77 14.36 -25.18
N ASN A 20 -9.83 15.29 -24.94
CA ASN A 20 -9.00 15.24 -23.74
C ASN A 20 -9.83 15.38 -22.45
N LEU A 21 -10.82 16.26 -22.42
CA LEU A 21 -11.73 16.40 -21.27
C LEU A 21 -12.54 15.13 -21.02
N LEU A 22 -13.05 14.48 -22.08
CA LEU A 22 -13.77 13.22 -21.97
C LEU A 22 -12.88 12.08 -21.48
N LEU A 23 -11.64 12.00 -21.99
CA LEU A 23 -10.68 10.99 -21.58
C LEU A 23 -10.30 11.15 -20.09
N VAL A 24 -10.03 12.39 -19.64
CA VAL A 24 -9.74 12.66 -18.22
C VAL A 24 -10.96 12.35 -17.35
N SER A 25 -12.15 12.79 -17.74
CA SER A 25 -13.38 12.51 -16.98
C SER A 25 -13.65 11.01 -16.86
N ASN A 26 -13.47 10.26 -17.96
CA ASN A 26 -13.62 8.80 -17.96
C ASN A 26 -12.53 8.14 -17.10
N HIS A 27 -11.28 8.60 -17.16
CA HIS A 27 -10.21 8.10 -16.30
C HIS A 27 -10.52 8.34 -14.81
N MET A 28 -11.07 9.50 -14.46
CA MET A 28 -11.44 9.79 -13.07
C MET A 28 -12.67 8.98 -12.61
N HIS A 29 -13.68 8.79 -13.48
CA HIS A 29 -14.86 7.97 -13.18
C HIS A 29 -14.53 6.47 -13.08
N VAL A 30 -13.72 5.95 -14.00
CA VAL A 30 -13.24 4.55 -13.97
C VAL A 30 -12.16 4.37 -12.91
N GLY A 31 -11.46 5.43 -12.52
CA GLY A 31 -10.50 5.45 -11.41
C GLY A 31 -11.10 5.00 -10.09
N GLY A 32 -12.38 5.34 -9.82
CA GLY A 32 -13.11 4.82 -8.66
C GLY A 32 -13.39 3.31 -8.68
N LYS A 33 -13.15 2.63 -9.81
CA LYS A 33 -13.33 1.18 -9.99
C LYS A 33 -12.11 0.37 -9.53
N TRP A 34 -11.03 1.05 -9.14
CA TRP A 34 -9.85 0.44 -8.50
C TRP A 34 -9.94 0.49 -6.97
N GLU A 35 -11.12 0.80 -6.42
CA GLU A 35 -11.34 0.58 -5.00
C GLU A 35 -11.28 -0.92 -4.68
N LEU A 36 -10.45 -1.26 -3.69
CA LEU A 36 -10.44 -2.60 -3.12
C LEU A 36 -11.85 -2.93 -2.65
N SER A 37 -12.40 -4.02 -3.17
CA SER A 37 -13.74 -4.50 -2.83
C SER A 37 -13.63 -5.62 -1.78
N TRP A 38 -13.76 -6.87 -2.22
CA TRP A 38 -13.69 -8.05 -1.34
C TRP A 38 -12.36 -8.17 -0.58
N SER A 39 -11.27 -7.67 -1.16
CA SER A 39 -9.92 -7.76 -0.58
C SER A 39 -9.61 -6.65 0.42
N ARG A 40 -10.47 -5.63 0.56
CA ARG A 40 -10.21 -4.46 1.41
C ARG A 40 -9.89 -4.86 2.85
N LYS A 41 -10.76 -5.68 3.45
CA LYS A 41 -10.58 -6.13 4.83
C LYS A 41 -9.28 -6.93 5.02
N ALA A 42 -8.97 -7.83 4.08
CA ALA A 42 -7.73 -8.61 4.15
C ALA A 42 -6.48 -7.74 3.99
N ALA A 43 -6.53 -6.71 3.15
CA ALA A 43 -5.46 -5.73 3.00
C ALA A 43 -5.28 -4.90 4.28
N GLU A 44 -6.37 -4.40 4.86
CA GLU A 44 -6.34 -3.64 6.12
C GLU A 44 -5.75 -4.46 7.28
N GLU A 45 -6.16 -5.72 7.44
CA GLU A 45 -5.62 -6.60 8.49
C GLU A 45 -4.14 -6.93 8.26
N GLY A 46 -3.73 -7.14 7.00
CA GLY A 46 -2.32 -7.39 6.65
C GLY A 46 -1.44 -6.17 6.89
N GLU A 47 -1.90 -4.98 6.52
CA GLU A 47 -1.21 -3.71 6.78
C GLU A 47 -1.13 -3.42 8.29
N ALA A 48 -2.20 -3.69 9.04
CA ALA A 48 -2.20 -3.52 10.49
C ALA A 48 -1.19 -4.43 11.19
N ALA A 49 -1.10 -5.71 10.79
CA ALA A 49 -0.09 -6.64 11.32
C ALA A 49 1.34 -6.18 10.97
N ALA A 50 1.56 -5.75 9.73
CA ALA A 50 2.87 -5.25 9.28
C ALA A 50 3.28 -3.92 9.94
N ALA A 51 2.31 -3.12 10.40
CA ALA A 51 2.55 -1.85 11.08
C ALA A 51 2.95 -1.99 12.56
N VAL A 52 2.83 -3.19 13.15
CA VAL A 52 3.26 -3.43 14.54
C VAL A 52 4.77 -3.20 14.67
N ALA A 53 5.14 -2.31 15.59
CA ALA A 53 6.53 -1.95 15.83
C ALA A 53 7.24 -3.02 16.67
N CYS A 54 8.09 -3.81 16.03
CA CYS A 54 8.90 -4.86 16.66
C CYS A 54 10.40 -4.48 16.73
N SER A 55 10.69 -3.20 16.95
CA SER A 55 12.05 -2.64 17.16
C SER A 55 13.11 -2.96 16.10
N GLY A 56 12.71 -3.44 14.92
CA GLY A 56 13.63 -3.94 13.89
C GLY A 56 14.27 -5.31 14.22
N HIS A 57 13.89 -5.92 15.33
CA HIS A 57 14.40 -7.21 15.81
C HIS A 57 13.34 -8.30 15.83
N GLY A 58 12.22 -8.08 15.13
CA GLY A 58 11.14 -9.03 14.98
C GLY A 58 10.10 -8.53 13.98
N ARG A 59 8.96 -9.23 13.92
CA ARG A 59 7.79 -8.85 13.12
C ARG A 59 6.54 -9.51 13.68
N ALA A 60 5.39 -8.89 13.47
CA ALA A 60 4.11 -9.51 13.78
C ALA A 60 3.48 -10.12 12.51
N TYR A 61 2.75 -11.21 12.68
CA TYR A 61 2.05 -11.90 11.61
C TYR A 61 0.54 -11.91 11.84
N LEU A 62 -0.23 -11.98 10.77
CA LEU A 62 -1.69 -11.98 10.82
C LEU A 62 -2.25 -13.22 11.54
N ASP A 63 -1.54 -14.34 11.44
CA ASP A 63 -1.81 -15.62 12.09
C ASP A 63 -0.98 -15.85 13.38
N GLY A 64 -0.25 -14.82 13.82
CA GLY A 64 0.52 -14.85 15.06
C GLY A 64 -0.38 -14.88 16.31
N LEU A 65 0.25 -15.07 17.48
CA LEU A 65 -0.46 -14.97 18.76
C LEU A 65 -1.05 -13.56 18.93
N VAL A 66 -2.31 -13.47 19.31
CA VAL A 66 -3.01 -12.18 19.53
C VAL A 66 -3.19 -11.94 21.02
N VAL A 67 -2.78 -10.75 21.48
CA VAL A 67 -2.99 -10.27 22.85
C VAL A 67 -3.66 -8.90 22.77
N ASP A 68 -4.74 -8.70 23.52
CA ASP A 68 -5.55 -7.47 23.51
C ASP A 68 -5.99 -7.01 22.10
N GLY A 69 -6.18 -7.96 21.19
CA GLY A 69 -6.62 -7.69 19.81
C GLY A 69 -5.52 -7.26 18.84
N SER A 70 -4.25 -7.23 19.27
CA SER A 70 -3.09 -6.97 18.41
C SER A 70 -2.22 -8.23 18.27
N PRO A 71 -1.67 -8.54 17.08
CA PRO A 71 -0.69 -9.60 16.95
C PRO A 71 0.60 -9.24 17.70
N VAL A 72 1.18 -10.24 18.36
CA VAL A 72 2.43 -10.13 19.13
C VAL A 72 3.62 -10.25 18.19
N CYS A 73 4.70 -9.53 18.51
CA CYS A 73 5.95 -9.65 17.77
C CYS A 73 6.59 -11.02 17.96
N GLU A 74 6.95 -11.66 16.84
CA GLU A 74 7.88 -12.77 16.81
C GLU A 74 9.31 -12.24 16.66
N CYS A 75 10.11 -12.45 17.68
CA CYS A 75 11.46 -11.90 17.79
C CYS A 75 12.52 -12.78 17.11
N ASN A 76 13.56 -12.13 16.60
CA ASN A 76 14.77 -12.78 16.13
C ASN A 76 15.51 -13.43 17.32
N SER A 77 16.41 -14.37 17.01
CA SER A 77 17.27 -15.02 18.01
C SER A 77 17.94 -14.01 18.93
N CYS A 78 17.92 -14.28 20.23
CA CYS A 78 18.48 -13.45 21.31
C CYS A 78 17.78 -12.11 21.58
N PHE A 79 16.60 -11.86 21.00
CA PHE A 79 15.76 -10.71 21.32
C PHE A 79 14.46 -11.14 21.99
N GLU A 80 14.04 -10.36 22.98
CA GLU A 80 12.89 -10.62 23.82
C GLU A 80 12.09 -9.32 24.09
N GLY A 81 10.99 -9.47 24.84
CA GLY A 81 10.08 -8.40 25.17
C GLY A 81 8.91 -8.27 24.18
N PRO A 82 7.88 -7.48 24.53
CA PRO A 82 6.67 -7.36 23.72
C PRO A 82 6.91 -6.75 22.33
N ASP A 83 8.00 -5.99 22.18
CA ASP A 83 8.41 -5.28 20.96
C ASP A 83 9.79 -5.73 20.45
N CYS A 84 10.34 -6.83 20.95
CA CYS A 84 11.66 -7.36 20.62
C CYS A 84 12.85 -6.40 20.88
N SER A 85 12.69 -5.41 21.76
CA SER A 85 13.75 -4.43 22.04
C SER A 85 14.84 -4.94 22.99
N GLN A 86 14.58 -6.04 23.72
CA GLN A 86 15.46 -6.50 24.80
C GLN A 86 16.44 -7.54 24.28
N PHE A 87 17.72 -7.18 24.20
CA PHE A 87 18.78 -8.12 23.84
C PHE A 87 19.21 -8.96 25.06
N SER A 88 19.26 -10.28 24.89
CA SER A 88 19.74 -11.22 25.90
C SER A 88 21.25 -11.45 25.75
N PRO A 89 22.11 -10.90 26.63
CA PRO A 89 23.57 -10.93 26.45
C PRO A 89 24.18 -12.32 26.63
N ASP A 90 23.53 -13.20 27.39
CA ASP A 90 23.98 -14.58 27.62
C ASP A 90 23.47 -15.57 26.56
N CYS A 91 22.74 -15.08 25.56
CA CYS A 91 22.21 -15.90 24.47
C CYS A 91 23.31 -16.26 23.46
N ILE A 92 23.41 -17.55 23.15
CA ILE A 92 24.35 -18.06 22.14
C ILE A 92 23.78 -17.78 20.75
N ALA A 93 24.57 -17.12 19.90
CA ALA A 93 24.19 -16.89 18.52
C ALA A 93 23.96 -18.21 17.78
N ASN A 94 22.77 -18.37 17.20
CA ASN A 94 22.42 -19.49 16.34
C ASN A 94 22.67 -19.10 14.87
N VAL A 95 23.52 -19.87 14.18
CA VAL A 95 23.87 -19.67 12.75
C VAL A 95 23.69 -20.94 11.91
N ASP A 96 22.96 -21.93 12.42
CA ASP A 96 22.75 -23.24 11.79
C ASP A 96 21.69 -23.23 10.67
N GLY A 97 21.67 -22.16 9.87
CA GLY A 97 20.64 -21.87 8.85
C GLY A 97 20.44 -22.93 7.77
#